data_AF-A0A6G3TX06-F1
#
_entry.id   AF-A0A6G3TX06-F1
#
_cell.length_a   1.000
_cell.length_b   1.000
_cell.length_c   1.000
_cell.angle_alpha   90.00
_cell.angle_beta   90.00
_cell.angle_gamma   90.00
#
_symmetry.space_group_name_H-M   'P 1'
#
loop_
_entity.id
_entity.type
_entity.pdbx_description
1 polymer ?
#
loop_
_entity_poly.entity_id
_entity_poly.type
_entity_poly.pdbx_seq_one_letter_code
_entity_poly.pdbx_strand_id
1 'polypeptide(L)' 'MPQIDTSKVSRWDQHGREHVVRVRRTGVQRTISCDTCGWRRGAQFLPWLKAQEHLAEAHQATVDPTAA' A
#
# COMPACT_ATOMS: atom_id res chain seq x y z
N MET A 1 5.73 -19.35 15.14
CA MET A 1 5.64 -17.89 15.40
C MET A 1 4.88 -17.27 14.24
N PRO A 2 3.80 -16.49 14.44
CA PRO A 2 3.15 -15.86 13.30
C PRO A 2 4.07 -14.75 12.81
N GLN A 3 4.83 -15.00 11.74
CA GLN A 3 5.52 -13.92 11.04
C GLN A 3 4.44 -13.06 10.41
N ILE A 4 4.07 -11.99 11.13
CA ILE A 4 3.25 -10.91 10.60
C ILE A 4 4.15 -10.12 9.65
N ASP A 5 4.50 -10.71 8.51
CA ASP A 5 5.31 -10.08 7.46
C ASP A 5 4.39 -9.29 6.51
N THR A 6 3.38 -8.66 7.12
CA THR A 6 2.34 -7.84 6.48
C THR A 6 2.41 -6.43 7.04
N SER A 7 2.78 -5.48 6.18
CA SER A 7 2.62 -4.05 6.45
C SER A 7 1.50 -3.49 5.60
N LYS A 8 0.91 -2.36 6.03
CA LYS A 8 -0.08 -1.62 5.24
C LYS A 8 0.33 -0.16 5.12
N VAL A 9 0.00 0.43 3.99
CA VAL A 9 0.08 1.87 3.72
C VAL A 9 -1.34 2.31 3.43
N SER A 10 -1.85 3.26 4.20
CA SER A 10 -3.15 3.87 3.93
C SER A 10 -3.01 5.36 3.67
N ARG A 11 -3.87 5.86 2.78
CA ARG A 11 -4.01 7.26 2.41
C ARG A 11 -5.46 7.57 2.16
N TRP A 12 -5.86 8.82 2.37
CA TRP A 12 -7.18 9.30 1.98
C TRP A 12 -7.11 10.03 0.65
N ASP A 13 -8.12 9.81 -0.19
CA ASP A 13 -8.36 10.68 -1.34
C ASP A 13 -8.99 12.01 -0.91
N GLN A 14 -9.06 12.94 -1.85
CA GLN A 14 -9.70 14.25 -1.66
C GLN A 14 -11.20 14.18 -1.32
N HIS A 15 -11.83 13.02 -1.49
CA HIS A 15 -13.24 12.78 -1.14
C HIS A 15 -13.39 12.17 0.26
N GLY A 16 -12.29 11.99 1.00
CA GLY A 16 -12.29 11.38 2.33
C GLY A 16 -12.43 9.86 2.33
N ARG A 17 -12.25 9.20 1.17
CA ARG A 17 -12.26 7.72 1.12
C ARG A 17 -10.88 7.19 1.43
N GLU A 18 -10.82 6.20 2.32
CA GLU A 18 -9.58 5.51 2.63
C GLU A 18 -9.22 4.49 1.55
N HIS A 19 -7.96 4.55 1.13
CA HIS A 19 -7.34 3.59 0.23
C HIS A 19 -6.20 2.90 0.95
N VAL A 20 -6.16 1.58 0.85
CA VAL A 20 -5.20 0.75 1.59
C VAL A 20 -4.44 -0.16 0.65
N VAL A 21 -3.12 -0.11 0.75
CA VAL A 21 -2.21 -1.02 0.07
C VAL A 21 -1.49 -1.88 1.10
N ARG A 22 -1.61 -3.20 0.97
CA ARG A 22 -0.90 -4.19 1.79
C ARG A 22 0.40 -4.60 1.11
N VAL A 23 1.46 -4.68 1.89
CA VAL A 23 2.75 -5.25 1.53
C VAL A 23 2.89 -6.56 2.30
N ARG A 24 2.94 -7.68 1.57
CA ARG A 24 3.14 -9.03 2.09
C ARG A 24 4.53 -9.50 1.70
N ARG A 25 5.33 -10.03 2.63
CA ARG A 25 6.56 -10.74 2.26
C ARG A 25 6.24 -12.18 1.89
N THR A 26 6.75 -12.60 0.74
CA THR A 26 6.60 -13.96 0.22
C THR A 26 8.01 -14.46 -0.11
N GLY A 27 8.70 -15.00 0.90
CA GLY A 27 10.11 -15.38 0.79
C GLY A 27 11.04 -14.16 0.66
N VAL A 28 11.79 -14.09 -0.44
CA VAL A 28 12.75 -13.00 -0.72
C VAL A 28 12.09 -11.78 -1.40
N GLN A 29 10.91 -11.95 -2.00
CA GLN A 29 10.18 -10.87 -2.64
C GLN A 29 9.06 -10.35 -1.73
N ARG A 30 8.64 -9.10 -1.96
CA ARG A 30 7.45 -8.54 -1.34
C ARG A 30 6.38 -8.33 -2.39
N THR A 31 5.18 -8.81 -2.11
CA THR A 31 3.99 -8.58 -2.93
C THR A 31 3.23 -7.39 -2.36
N ILE A 32 2.99 -6.41 -3.20
CA ILE A 32 2.17 -5.25 -2.92
C ILE A 32 0.77 -5.53 -3.49
N SER A 33 -0.29 -5.20 -2.76
CA SER A 33 -1.66 -5.34 -3.24
C SER A 33 -2.55 -4.22 -2.72
N CYS A 34 -3.33 -3.59 -3.58
CA CYS A 34 -4.34 -2.59 -3.20
C CYS A 34 -5.64 -3.31 -2.85
N ASP A 35 -6.15 -3.08 -1.62
CA ASP A 35 -7.42 -3.63 -1.18
C ASP A 35 -8.61 -2.95 -1.89
N THR A 36 -8.45 -1.71 -2.34
CA THR A 36 -9.53 -0.93 -2.98
C THR A 36 -9.83 -1.39 -4.40
N CYS A 37 -8.78 -1.57 -5.23
CA CYS A 37 -8.94 -1.86 -6.66
C CYS A 37 -8.42 -3.24 -7.09
N GLY A 38 -7.88 -4.03 -6.15
CA GLY A 38 -7.35 -5.36 -6.42
C GLY A 38 -6.01 -5.38 -7.16
N TRP A 39 -5.40 -4.22 -7.42
CA TRP A 39 -4.08 -4.12 -8.03
C TRP A 39 -3.05 -4.95 -7.25
N ARG A 40 -2.16 -5.65 -7.93
CA ARG A 40 -1.11 -6.48 -7.31
C ARG A 40 0.19 -6.40 -8.11
N ARG A 41 1.32 -6.28 -7.41
CA ARG A 41 2.66 -6.28 -8.02
C ARG A 41 3.71 -6.87 -7.08
N GLY A 42 4.65 -7.64 -7.61
CA GLY A 42 5.87 -8.02 -6.89
C GLY A 42 6.91 -6.90 -6.92
N ALA A 43 7.54 -6.62 -5.78
CA ALA A 43 8.59 -5.62 -5.64
C ALA A 43 9.76 -6.22 -4.83
N GLN A 44 10.95 -6.17 -5.42
CA GLN A 44 12.20 -6.49 -4.71
C GLN A 44 12.73 -5.28 -3.94
N PHE A 45 12.56 -4.07 -4.49
CA PHE A 45 13.06 -2.83 -3.91
C PHE A 45 11.93 -1.84 -3.68
N LEU A 46 12.05 -1.09 -2.57
CA LEU A 46 11.17 0.04 -2.21
C LEU A 46 9.65 -0.25 -2.28
N PRO A 47 9.15 -1.33 -1.66
CA PRO A 47 7.75 -1.72 -1.80
C PRO A 47 6.78 -0.72 -1.17
N TRP A 48 7.19 0.00 -0.12
CA TRP A 48 6.38 1.06 0.48
C TRP A 48 6.27 2.29 -0.43
N LEU A 49 7.36 2.70 -1.09
CA LEU A 49 7.32 3.79 -2.06
C LEU A 49 6.39 3.43 -3.22
N LYS A 50 6.50 2.20 -3.76
CA LYS A 50 5.60 1.72 -4.82
C LYS A 50 4.14 1.66 -4.39
N ALA A 51 3.86 1.36 -3.12
CA ALA A 51 2.52 1.44 -2.57
C ALA A 51 1.99 2.88 -2.52
N GLN A 52 2.81 3.84 -2.10
CA GLN A 52 2.45 5.26 -2.06
C GLN A 52 2.25 5.87 -3.45
N GLU A 53 3.14 5.56 -4.40
CA GLU A 53 2.98 5.96 -5.81
C GLU A 53 1.64 5.48 -6.36
N HIS A 54 1.28 4.22 -6.14
CA HIS A 54 -0.01 3.69 -6.58
C HIS A 54 -1.20 4.44 -5.97
N LEU A 55 -1.15 4.73 -4.66
CA LEU A 55 -2.19 5.50 -3.97
C LEU A 55 -2.33 6.91 -4.57
N ALA A 56 -1.22 7.59 -4.85
CA ALA A 56 -1.23 8.92 -5.45
C ALA A 56 -1.73 8.90 -6.92
N GLU A 57 -1.20 8.01 -7.74
CA GLU A 57 -1.47 8.00 -9.19
C GLU A 57 -2.83 7.39 -9.54
N ALA A 58 -3.19 6.26 -8.93
CA ALA A 58 -4.42 5.54 -9.28
C ALA A 58 -5.65 6.02 -8.51
N HIS A 59 -5.44 6.57 -7.31
CA HIS A 59 -6.53 6.92 -6.40
C HIS A 59 -6.53 8.38 -5.95
N GLN A 60 -5.53 9.19 -6.34
CA GLN A 60 -5.36 10.55 -5.84
C GLN A 60 -5.36 10.60 -4.30
N ALA A 61 -4.92 9.50 -3.68
CA ALA A 61 -4.91 9.30 -2.25
C ALA A 61 -3.57 9.79 -1.69
N THR A 62 -3.48 11.09 -1.42
CA THR A 62 -2.25 11.79 -1.01
C THR A 62 -2.27 12.24 0.44
N VAL A 63 -3.44 12.26 1.09
CA VAL A 63 -3.57 12.69 2.49
C VAL A 63 -3.13 11.56 3.41
N ASP A 64 -2.17 11.85 4.30
CA ASP A 64 -1.69 10.92 5.32
C ASP A 64 -2.56 11.01 6.58
N PRO A 65 -3.30 9.95 6.96
CA PRO A 65 -4.19 9.97 8.13
C PRO A 65 -3.46 9.90 9.48
N THR A 66 -2.15 9.63 9.48
CA THR A 66 -1.28 9.57 10.66
C THR A 66 -0.55 10.89 10.95
N ALA A 67 -0.64 11.86 10.05
CA ALA A 67 -0.05 13.19 10.21
C ALA A 67 -0.98 14.20 10.93
N ALA A 68 -2.10 13.72 11.49
CA ALA A 68 -3.10 14.51 12.22
C ALA A 68 -2.81 14.59 13.72
#